data_AF-A0A524GKC6-F1
#
_entry.id   AF-A0A524GKC6-F1
#
_cell.length_a   1.000
_cell.length_b   1.000
_cell.length_c   1.000
_cell.angle_alpha   90.00
_cell.angle_beta   90.00
_cell.angle_gamma   90.00
#
_symmetry.space_group_name_H-M   'P 1'
#
loop_
_entity.id
_entity.type
_entity.pdbx_description
1 polymer ?
#
loop_
_entity_poly.entity_id
_entity_poly.type
_entity_poly.pdbx_seq_one_letter_code
_entity_poly.pdbx_strand_id
1 'polypeptide(L)' 'MSSAKNQGDAHDKAVLKPITDEAILKVTKEIIVKFIECGRLSPANFDETFEQVYKKVVSTVKS' A
#
# COMPACT_ATOMS: atom_id res chain seq x y z
N MET A 1 -16.03 -26.77 -45.01
CA MET A 1 -16.80 -26.05 -43.97
C MET A 1 -16.22 -26.43 -42.61
N SER A 2 -15.87 -25.40 -41.82
CA SER A 2 -15.67 -25.36 -40.35
C SER A 2 -14.83 -26.47 -39.68
N SER A 3 -13.78 -26.19 -38.91
CA SER A 3 -13.74 -25.18 -37.86
C SER A 3 -12.29 -24.90 -37.45
N ALA A 4 -11.87 -23.65 -37.53
CA ALA A 4 -10.66 -23.16 -36.89
C ALA A 4 -10.97 -22.92 -35.41
N LYS A 5 -10.23 -23.60 -34.53
CA LYS A 5 -10.33 -23.45 -33.08
C LYS A 5 -9.58 -22.18 -32.69
N ASN A 6 -10.30 -21.06 -32.59
CA ASN A 6 -9.75 -19.80 -32.12
C ASN A 6 -9.70 -19.83 -30.59
N GLN A 7 -8.57 -20.31 -30.05
CA GLN A 7 -8.26 -20.22 -28.63
C GLN A 7 -7.81 -18.78 -28.36
N GLY A 8 -8.78 -17.89 -28.16
CA GLY A 8 -8.53 -16.48 -27.85
C GLY A 8 -7.88 -16.34 -26.48
N ASP A 9 -6.76 -15.63 -26.48
CA ASP A 9 -5.93 -15.29 -25.35
C ASP A 9 -6.72 -14.59 -24.23
N ALA A 10 -7.07 -15.35 -23.19
CA ALA A 10 -7.42 -14.77 -21.90
C ALA A 10 -6.13 -14.35 -21.20
N HIS A 11 -5.49 -13.29 -21.71
CA HIS A 11 -4.53 -12.54 -20.91
C HIS A 11 -5.31 -11.95 -19.73
N ASP A 12 -5.21 -12.67 -18.62
CA ASP A 12 -5.60 -12.27 -17.28
C ASP A 12 -5.14 -10.82 -17.07
N LYS A 13 -6.07 -9.88 -17.27
CA LYS A 13 -5.92 -8.51 -16.83
C LYS A 13 -5.86 -8.61 -15.33
N ALA A 14 -4.66 -8.82 -14.78
CA ALA A 14 -4.43 -8.88 -13.35
C ALA A 14 -5.11 -7.67 -12.74
N VAL A 15 -6.30 -7.89 -12.17
CA VAL A 15 -7.08 -6.85 -11.52
C VAL A 15 -6.22 -6.44 -10.35
N LEU A 16 -5.58 -5.27 -10.46
CA LEU A 16 -4.74 -4.74 -9.41
C LEU A 16 -5.57 -4.74 -8.13
N LYS A 17 -5.17 -5.58 -7.17
CA LYS A 17 -5.88 -5.68 -5.90
C LYS A 17 -5.95 -4.28 -5.30
N PRO A 18 -7.15 -3.77 -4.95
CA PRO A 18 -7.27 -2.44 -4.37
C PRO A 18 -6.44 -2.37 -3.08
N ILE A 19 -5.72 -1.25 -2.91
CA ILE A 19 -4.98 -0.98 -1.67
C ILE A 19 -5.99 -0.91 -0.52
N THR A 20 -5.86 -1.83 0.44
CA THR A 20 -6.76 -1.89 1.59
C THR A 20 -6.32 -0.91 2.67
N ASP A 21 -7.25 -0.46 3.51
CA ASP A 21 -6.90 0.37 4.68
C ASP A 21 -5.96 -0.38 5.65
N GLU A 22 -6.04 -1.71 5.69
CA GLU A 22 -5.08 -2.56 6.43
C GLU A 22 -3.66 -2.42 5.87
N ALA A 23 -3.49 -2.41 4.55
CA ALA A 23 -2.18 -2.24 3.92
C ALA A 23 -1.58 -0.86 4.23
N ILE A 24 -2.40 0.18 4.18
CA ILE A 24 -2.02 1.55 4.57
C ILE A 24 -1.55 1.59 6.02
N LEU A 25 -2.31 0.97 6.93
CA LEU A 25 -2.00 0.95 8.35
C LEU A 25 -0.73 0.12 8.66
N LYS A 26 -0.50 -0.98 7.94
CA LYS A 26 0.74 -1.78 8.07
C LYS A 26 1.97 -0.99 7.66
N VAL A 27 1.96 -0.37 6.47
CA VAL A 27 3.06 0.47 5.99
C VAL A 27 3.33 1.64 6.92
N THR A 28 2.27 2.31 7.40
CA THR A 28 2.40 3.41 8.37
C THR A 28 3.13 2.95 9.64
N LYS A 29 2.73 1.80 10.21
CA LYS A 29 3.40 1.21 11.38
C LYS A 29 4.86 0.88 11.13
N GLU A 30 5.19 0.28 9.99
CA GLU A 30 6.57 -0.09 9.64
C GLU A 30 7.49 1.14 9.56
N ILE A 31 7.03 2.22 8.91
CA ILE A 31 7.79 3.48 8.83
C ILE A 31 8.06 4.05 10.23
N ILE A 32 7.03 4.07 11.08
CA ILE A 32 7.13 4.64 12.43
C ILE A 32 8.05 3.81 13.33
N VAL A 33 7.93 2.48 13.29
CA VAL A 33 8.85 1.57 14.01
C VAL A 33 10.28 1.79 13.53
N LYS A 34 10.50 1.94 12.21
CA LYS A 34 11.84 2.21 11.67
C LYS A 34 12.43 3.53 12.20
N PHE A 35 11.63 4.59 12.30
CA PHE A 35 12.11 5.85 12.89
C PHE A 35 12.49 5.70 14.36
N ILE A 36 11.77 4.90 15.14
CA ILE A 36 12.11 4.61 16.54
C ILE A 36 13.40 3.78 16.63
N GLU A 37 13.52 2.71 15.84
CA GLU A 37 14.72 1.86 15.76
C GLU A 37 15.98 2.65 15.39
N CYS A 38 15.85 3.63 14.49
CA CYS A 38 16.95 4.50 14.08
C CYS A 38 17.22 5.68 15.04
N GLY A 39 16.48 5.78 16.16
CA GLY A 39 16.58 6.90 17.10
C GLY A 39 16.22 8.25 16.48
N ARG A 40 15.32 8.26 15.50
CA ARG A 40 14.81 9.45 14.78
C ARG A 40 13.43 9.89 15.27
N LEU A 41 12.76 9.05 16.07
CA LEU A 41 11.47 9.36 16.68
C LEU A 41 11.47 8.88 18.14
N SER A 42 10.91 9.69 19.03
CA SER A 42 10.72 9.34 20.44
C SER A 42 9.24 9.10 20.74
N PRO A 43 8.89 8.48 21.87
CA PRO A 43 7.48 8.37 22.27
C PRO A 43 6.78 9.73 22.44
N ALA A 44 7.51 10.80 22.80
CA ALA A 44 6.93 12.12 23.09
C ALA A 44 6.32 12.81 21.86
N ASN A 45 6.80 12.48 20.66
CA ASN A 45 6.34 13.04 19.38
C ASN A 45 5.73 11.97 18.46
N PHE A 46 5.41 10.79 19.01
CA PHE A 46 4.86 9.67 18.27
C PHE A 46 3.52 10.02 17.61
N ASP A 47 2.57 10.58 18.37
CA ASP A 47 1.20 10.80 17.89
C ASP A 47 1.16 11.71 16.65
N GLU A 48 1.83 12.86 16.72
CA GLU A 48 1.92 13.82 15.60
C GLU A 48 2.61 13.19 14.39
N THR A 49 3.74 12.50 14.60
CA THR A 49 4.51 11.90 13.51
C THR A 49 3.73 10.76 12.84
N PHE A 50 3.02 9.94 13.63
CA PHE A 50 2.17 8.87 13.12
C PHE A 50 1.07 9.43 12.22
N GLU A 51 0.38 10.48 12.66
CA GLU A 51 -0.68 11.13 11.88
C GLU A 51 -0.15 11.70 10.56
N GLN A 52 1.02 12.36 10.58
CA GLN A 52 1.66 12.91 9.38
C GLN A 52 2.02 11.81 8.38
N VAL A 53 2.65 10.72 8.84
CA VAL A 53 3.01 9.57 7.99
C VAL A 53 1.76 8.90 7.42
N TYR A 54 0.75 8.65 8.25
CA TYR A 54 -0.50 8.02 7.82
C TYR A 54 -1.17 8.84 6.71
N LYS A 55 -1.35 10.15 6.93
CA LYS A 55 -1.93 11.06 5.92
C LYS A 55 -1.12 11.05 4.63
N LYS A 56 0.21 11.04 4.74
CA LYS A 56 1.08 11.01 3.56
C LYS A 56 0.90 9.71 2.76
N VAL A 57 0.90 8.56 3.42
CA VAL A 57 0.67 7.26 2.76
C VAL A 57 -0.71 7.22 2.10
N VAL A 58 -1.77 7.60 2.81
CA VAL A 58 -3.13 7.67 2.27
C VAL A 58 -3.18 8.55 1.03
N SER A 59 -2.60 9.76 1.09
CA SER A 59 -2.59 10.67 -0.04
C SER A 59 -1.88 10.08 -1.26
N THR A 60 -0.74 9.39 -1.05
CA THR A 60 0.04 8.80 -2.15
C THR A 60 -0.69 7.65 -2.85
N VAL A 61 -1.43 6.81 -2.11
CA VAL A 61 -2.05 5.60 -2.67
C VAL A 61 -3.49 5.80 -3.15
N LYS A 62 -4.14 6.90 -2.75
CA LYS A 62 -5.51 7.25 -3.16
C LYS A 62 -5.56 8.41 -4.17
N SER A 63 -4.40 8.94 -4.60
CA SER A 63 -4.28 9.96 -5.67
C SER A 63 -4.28 9.35 -7.06
#